data_AF-A0A645C176-F1
#
_entry.id   AF-A0A645C176-F1
#
_cell.length_a   1.000
_cell.length_b   1.000
_cell.length_c   1.000
_cell.angle_alpha   90.00
_cell.angle_beta   90.00
_cell.angle_gamma   90.00
#
_symmetry.space_group_name_H-M   'P 1'
#
loop_
_entity.id
_entity.type
_entity.pdbx_description
1 polymer ?
#
loop_
_entity_poly.entity_id
_entity_poly.type
_entity_poly.pdbx_seq_one_letter_code
_entity_poly.pdbx_strand_id
1 'polypeptide(L)'
;MLSALRQSVTVPLDLHTDNPPGSGGFIRVYEAPEMVRVAAPVYLKTGNSCVAGHGQLTTAANGVDMARQASIVKEMVERYYPEAKQTIGVAPDMHIPE
;
A
#
# COMPACT_ATOMS: atom_id res chain seq x y z
N MET A 1 -8.20 -5.19 -14.34
CA MET A 1 -9.16 -5.01 -13.22
C MET A 1 -9.01 -3.65 -12.55
N LEU A 2 -7.84 -3.28 -12.01
CA LEU A 2 -7.65 -2.01 -11.28
C LEU A 2 -8.00 -0.76 -12.12
N SER A 3 -7.61 -0.71 -13.39
CA SER A 3 -7.96 0.39 -14.30
C SER A 3 -9.47 0.54 -14.50
N ALA A 4 -10.22 -0.57 -14.59
CA ALA A 4 -11.67 -0.54 -14.72
C ALA A 4 -12.35 -0.01 -13.44
N LEU A 5 -11.85 -0.42 -12.26
CA LEU A 5 -12.30 0.16 -10.98
C LEU A 5 -12.00 1.66 -10.93
N ARG A 6 -10.81 2.08 -11.36
CA ARG A 6 -10.42 3.48 -11.43
C ARG A 6 -11.34 4.30 -12.32
N GLN A 7 -11.77 3.75 -13.45
CA GLN A 7 -12.72 4.39 -14.37
C GLN A 7 -14.14 4.51 -13.77
N SER A 8 -14.47 3.68 -12.79
CA SER A 8 -15.83 3.57 -12.25
C SER A 8 -16.08 4.44 -11.02
N VAL A 9 -15.02 4.89 -10.34
CA VAL A 9 -15.14 5.68 -9.10
C VAL A 9 -14.28 6.93 -9.18
N THR A 10 -14.56 7.92 -8.33
CA THR A 10 -13.79 9.18 -8.24
C THR A 10 -12.91 9.28 -6.99
N VAL A 11 -13.19 8.47 -5.96
CA VAL A 11 -12.44 8.44 -4.69
C VAL A 11 -11.08 7.73 -4.85
N PRO A 12 -10.05 8.05 -4.05
CA PRO A 12 -8.79 7.30 -4.05
C PRO A 12 -8.99 5.81 -3.74
N LEU A 13 -8.17 4.96 -4.36
CA LEU A 13 -8.24 3.53 -4.14
C LEU A 13 -7.21 3.07 -3.12
N ASP A 14 -7.70 2.30 -2.16
CA ASP A 14 -6.93 1.68 -1.12
C ASP A 14 -6.50 0.26 -1.54
N LEU A 15 -5.22 0.06 -1.82
CA LEU A 15 -4.74 -1.18 -2.43
C LEU A 15 -3.67 -1.85 -1.56
N HIS A 16 -3.90 -3.10 -1.18
CA HIS A 16 -2.88 -3.92 -0.54
C HIS A 16 -1.77 -4.29 -1.51
N THR A 17 -0.53 -3.95 -1.15
CA THR A 17 0.67 -4.49 -1.79
C THR A 17 1.15 -5.77 -1.14
N ASP A 18 0.63 -6.08 0.04
CA ASP A 18 0.87 -7.32 0.76
C ASP A 18 -0.26 -7.61 1.76
N ASN A 19 -0.39 -8.87 2.15
CA ASN A 19 -1.37 -9.33 3.13
C ASN A 19 -0.74 -10.39 4.06
N PRO A 20 -1.33 -10.64 5.25
CA PRO A 20 -0.77 -11.62 6.16
C PRO A 20 -0.86 -13.04 5.59
N PRO A 21 0.00 -13.97 6.03
CA PRO A 21 -0.08 -15.38 5.67
C PRO A 21 -1.47 -15.98 5.91
N GLY A 22 -2.14 -15.58 6.99
CA GLY A 22 -3.49 -16.02 7.33
C GLY A 22 -4.58 -15.62 6.34
N SER A 23 -4.32 -14.72 5.40
CA SER A 23 -5.24 -14.39 4.29
C SER A 23 -4.66 -14.65 2.90
N GLY A 24 -3.61 -15.48 2.81
CA GLY A 24 -3.02 -15.94 1.55
C GLY A 24 -1.56 -15.51 1.34
N GLY A 25 -1.05 -14.54 2.10
CA GLY A 25 0.37 -14.19 2.10
C GLY A 25 0.95 -13.68 0.77
N PHE A 26 0.12 -13.09 -0.09
CA PHE A 26 0.53 -12.39 -1.30
C PHE A 26 1.50 -11.25 -1.00
N ILE A 27 2.53 -11.16 -1.83
CA ILE A 27 3.51 -10.08 -1.88
C ILE A 27 3.46 -9.50 -3.30
N ARG A 28 3.07 -8.24 -3.42
CA ARG A 28 2.80 -7.54 -4.68
C ARG A 28 3.64 -6.28 -4.87
N VAL A 29 4.87 -6.33 -4.36
CA VAL A 29 5.80 -5.20 -4.35
C VAL A 29 6.23 -4.83 -5.78
N TYR A 30 6.38 -5.82 -6.66
CA TYR A 30 6.72 -5.61 -8.07
C TYR A 30 5.57 -5.02 -8.90
N GLU A 31 4.33 -5.25 -8.48
CA GLU A 31 3.13 -4.70 -9.11
C GLU A 31 2.82 -3.28 -8.64
N ALA A 32 3.36 -2.85 -7.50
CA ALA A 32 3.10 -1.52 -6.93
C ALA A 32 3.30 -0.35 -7.93
N PRO A 33 4.36 -0.30 -8.77
CA PRO A 33 4.53 0.75 -9.77
C PRO A 33 3.37 0.77 -10.78
N GLU A 34 2.98 -0.41 -11.28
CA GLU A 34 1.88 -0.56 -12.23
C GLU A 34 0.53 -0.22 -11.60
N MET A 35 0.32 -0.62 -10.33
CA MET A 35 -0.87 -0.25 -9.55
C MET A 35 -1.03 1.27 -9.48
N VAL A 36 0.05 2.00 -9.17
CA VAL A 36 0.03 3.46 -9.16
C VAL A 36 -0.27 4.01 -10.56
N ARG A 37 0.43 3.53 -11.59
CA ARG A 37 0.29 4.02 -12.97
C ARG A 37 -1.14 3.91 -13.50
N VAL A 38 -1.84 2.81 -13.23
CA VAL A 38 -3.18 2.56 -13.81
C VAL A 38 -4.34 2.97 -12.92
N ALA A 39 -4.10 3.19 -11.62
CA ALA A 39 -5.17 3.38 -10.65
C ALA A 39 -5.04 4.67 -9.82
N ALA A 40 -4.00 5.49 -10.03
CA ALA A 40 -3.85 6.76 -9.31
C ALA A 40 -5.11 7.65 -9.44
N PRO A 41 -5.55 8.33 -8.36
CA PRO A 41 -4.92 8.37 -7.02
C PRO A 41 -5.16 7.08 -6.22
N VAL A 42 -4.10 6.60 -5.54
CA VAL A 42 -4.13 5.38 -4.70
C VAL A 42 -3.37 5.56 -3.39
N TYR A 43 -3.77 4.82 -2.37
CA TYR A 43 -2.99 4.56 -1.17
C TYR A 43 -2.50 3.11 -1.19
N LEU A 44 -1.18 2.93 -1.14
CA LEU A 44 -0.57 1.61 -1.05
C LEU A 44 -0.52 1.17 0.41
N LYS A 45 -1.34 0.17 0.74
CA LYS A 45 -1.40 -0.44 2.07
C LYS A 45 -0.31 -1.49 2.17
N THR A 46 0.67 -1.21 3.02
CA THR A 46 1.92 -1.97 3.13
C THR A 46 2.16 -2.51 4.54
N GLY A 47 2.89 -3.63 4.66
CA GLY A 47 3.40 -4.15 5.93
C GLY A 47 2.56 -5.28 6.55
N ASN A 48 1.41 -5.61 5.97
CA ASN A 48 0.53 -6.65 6.49
C ASN A 48 1.15 -8.06 6.44
N SER A 49 2.15 -8.29 5.60
CA SER A 49 2.93 -9.54 5.57
C SER A 49 3.79 -9.76 6.82
N CYS A 50 4.06 -8.70 7.59
CA CYS A 50 4.86 -8.76 8.82
C CYS A 50 4.07 -9.28 10.05
N VAL A 51 2.79 -9.61 9.88
CA VAL A 51 1.91 -10.15 10.92
C VAL A 51 1.22 -11.43 10.42
N ALA A 52 0.73 -12.26 11.34
CA ALA A 52 0.19 -13.57 11.00
C ALA A 52 -1.24 -13.50 10.41
N GLY A 53 -2.00 -12.44 10.72
CA GLY A 53 -3.41 -12.32 10.36
C GLY A 53 -3.93 -10.89 10.52
N HIS A 54 -5.21 -10.68 10.20
CA HIS A 54 -5.87 -9.38 10.41
C HIS A 54 -6.39 -9.25 11.85
N GLY A 55 -6.49 -8.02 12.35
CA GLY A 55 -7.11 -7.72 13.65
C GLY A 55 -6.31 -8.15 14.88
N GLN A 56 -5.00 -8.36 14.74
CA GLN A 56 -4.12 -8.78 15.83
C GLN A 56 -3.51 -7.57 16.52
N LEU A 57 -3.23 -7.70 17.82
CA LEU A 57 -2.43 -6.72 18.54
C LEU A 57 -0.98 -6.80 18.06
N THR A 58 -0.48 -5.69 17.53
CA THR A 58 0.88 -5.58 17.03
C THR A 58 1.86 -5.20 18.13
N THR A 59 3.11 -5.63 17.98
CA THR A 59 4.23 -5.17 18.81
C THR A 59 4.98 -4.01 18.15
N ALA A 60 5.82 -3.31 18.91
CA ALA A 60 6.74 -2.32 18.35
C ALA A 60 7.68 -2.92 17.29
N ALA A 61 8.11 -4.18 17.47
CA ALA A 61 8.91 -4.90 16.48
C ALA A 61 8.13 -5.08 15.17
N ASN A 62 6.85 -5.47 15.23
CA ASN A 62 6.03 -5.54 14.02
C ASN A 62 5.92 -4.18 13.32
N GLY A 63 5.79 -3.08 14.07
CA GLY A 63 5.78 -1.74 13.50
C GLY A 63 7.08 -1.39 12.74
N VAL A 64 8.23 -1.77 13.29
CA VAL A 64 9.53 -1.60 12.61
C VAL A 64 9.59 -2.42 11.31
N ASP A 65 9.12 -3.66 11.34
CA ASP A 65 9.13 -4.53 10.16
C ASP A 65 8.13 -4.06 9.08
N MET A 66 6.96 -3.56 9.48
CA MET A 66 6.00 -2.92 8.59
C MET A 66 6.61 -1.70 7.89
N ALA A 67 7.33 -0.84 8.63
CA ALA A 67 8.01 0.32 8.06
C ALA A 67 9.10 -0.07 7.07
N ARG A 68 9.85 -1.15 7.35
CA ARG A 68 10.83 -1.73 6.41
C ARG A 68 10.14 -2.22 5.15
N GLN A 69 9.04 -2.95 5.26
CA GLN A 69 8.27 -3.43 4.11
C GLN A 69 7.73 -2.27 3.26
N ALA A 70 7.22 -1.22 3.91
CA ALA A 70 6.80 0.01 3.23
C ALA A 70 7.95 0.67 2.45
N SER A 71 9.16 0.69 3.02
CA SER A 71 10.34 1.26 2.36
C SER A 71 10.71 0.51 1.08
N ILE A 72 10.56 -0.82 1.07
CA ILE A 72 10.81 -1.66 -0.11
C ILE A 72 9.78 -1.35 -1.21
N VAL A 73 8.49 -1.23 -0.85
CA VAL A 73 7.45 -0.85 -1.81
C VAL A 73 7.72 0.53 -2.42
N LYS A 74 8.11 1.51 -1.58
CA LYS A 74 8.48 2.83 -2.04
C LYS A 74 9.66 2.78 -3.02
N GLU A 75 10.72 2.05 -2.69
CA GLU A 75 11.88 1.87 -3.55
C GLU A 75 11.48 1.29 -4.92
N MET A 76 10.59 0.30 -4.94
CA MET A 76 10.10 -0.30 -6.18
C MET A 76 9.33 0.70 -7.05
N VAL A 77 8.45 1.50 -6.45
CA VAL A 77 7.72 2.56 -7.17
C VAL A 77 8.69 3.59 -7.72
N GLU A 78 9.62 4.10 -6.91
CA GLU A 78 10.61 5.10 -7.34
C GLU A 78 11.53 4.58 -8.46
N ARG A 79 11.90 3.30 -8.40
CA ARG A 79 12.78 2.68 -9.39
C ARG A 79 12.09 2.43 -10.74
N TYR A 80 10.85 1.95 -10.71
CA TYR A 80 10.18 1.44 -11.92
C TYR A 80 9.05 2.33 -12.44
N TYR A 81 8.64 3.36 -11.69
CA TYR A 81 7.72 4.40 -12.14
C TYR A 81 8.07 5.77 -11.49
N PRO A 82 9.24 6.36 -11.83
CA PRO A 82 9.76 7.56 -11.19
C PRO A 82 8.89 8.81 -11.40
N GLU A 83 7.93 8.78 -12.34
CA GLU A 83 6.98 9.87 -12.57
C GLU A 83 5.86 9.93 -11.51
N ALA A 84 5.75 8.90 -10.65
CA ALA A 84 4.80 8.88 -9.55
C ALA A 84 5.00 10.08 -8.61
N LYS A 85 3.91 10.73 -8.22
CA LYS A 85 3.91 11.85 -7.27
C LYS A 85 3.24 11.43 -5.97
N GLN A 86 4.00 11.47 -4.89
CA GLN A 86 3.47 11.27 -3.54
C GLN A 86 2.86 12.58 -3.03
N THR A 87 1.67 12.49 -2.42
CA THR A 87 1.05 13.63 -1.74
C THR A 87 1.98 14.15 -0.63
N ILE A 88 2.18 15.46 -0.58
CA ILE A 88 2.98 16.12 0.47
C ILE A 88 2.07 16.39 1.66
N GLY A 89 2.44 15.86 2.84
CA GLY A 89 1.68 16.06 4.07
C GLY A 89 0.40 15.24 4.15
N VAL A 90 -0.54 15.68 5.00
CA VAL A 90 -1.82 15.00 5.21
C VAL A 90 -2.81 15.47 4.13
N ALA A 91 -3.34 14.53 3.35
CA ALA A 91 -4.43 14.81 2.43
C ALA A 91 -5.75 14.97 3.22
N PRO A 92 -6.71 15.81 2.78
CA PRO A 92 -7.97 16.03 3.51
C PRO A 92 -8.79 14.76 3.78
N ASP A 93 -8.56 13.72 2.99
CA ASP A 93 -9.18 12.40 3.09
C ASP A 93 -8.37 11.40 3.92
N MET A 94 -7.13 11.72 4.33
CA MET A 94 -6.35 10.91 5.27
C MET A 94 -6.66 11.29 6.72
N HIS A 95 -7.07 10.30 7.50
CA HIS A 95 -7.38 10.47 8.92
C HIS A 95 -6.53 9.52 9.75
N ILE A 96 -5.93 10.03 10.83
CA ILE A 96 -5.39 9.20 11.90
C ILE A 96 -6.56 8.91 12.84
N PRO A 97 -6.86 7.64 13.17
CA PRO A 97 -7.90 7.30 14.14
C PRO A 97 -7.66 8.00 15.48
N GLU A 98 -8.73 8.54 16.09
CA GLU A 98 -8.72 9.10 17.46
C GLU A 98 -8.65 8.01 18.53
#